data_AF-A0A7Z8VHG8-F1
#
_entry.id   AF-A0A7Z8VHG8-F1
#
_cell.length_a   1.000
_cell.length_b   1.000
_cell.length_c   1.000
_cell.angle_alpha   90.00
_cell.angle_beta   90.00
_cell.angle_gamma   90.00
#
_symmetry.space_group_name_H-M   'P 1'
#
loop_
_entity.id
_entity.type
_entity.pdbx_description
1 polymer ?
#
loop_
_entity_poly.entity_id
_entity_poly.type
_entity_poly.pdbx_seq_one_letter_code
_entity_poly.pdbx_strand_id
1 'polypeptide(L)'
;MGLDITMPSLLGFVSLAGIVVNDSILLVEFVKQHINEGMTPHQAAAKASGERFRAVVLTSLTTIVGLTPLLFEQSPQAQILIPLATSIVFGILSSTLLVLFVVPCLYTILEDLGVVQIKNNSSLLK
;
A
#
# COMPACT_ATOMS: atom_id res chain seq x y z
N MET A 1 13.21 -16.52 -8.61
CA MET A 1 12.59 -17.78 -9.07
C MET A 1 12.92 -18.13 -10.53
N GLY A 2 13.70 -17.31 -11.28
CA GLY A 2 14.12 -17.67 -12.64
C GLY A 2 12.96 -17.87 -13.63
N LEU A 3 11.81 -17.26 -13.36
CA LEU A 3 10.62 -17.34 -14.19
C LEU A 3 10.66 -16.25 -15.26
N ASP A 4 10.28 -16.60 -16.48
CA ASP A 4 10.18 -15.65 -17.57
C ASP A 4 9.00 -14.69 -17.40
N ILE A 5 9.13 -13.49 -17.96
CA ILE A 5 8.01 -12.55 -18.06
C ILE A 5 7.04 -13.09 -19.11
N THR A 6 5.92 -13.62 -18.61
CA THR A 6 4.85 -14.20 -19.43
C THR A 6 3.57 -13.37 -19.33
N MET A 7 2.61 -13.59 -20.23
CA MET A 7 1.30 -12.92 -20.18
C MET A 7 0.61 -13.05 -18.79
N PRO A 8 0.57 -14.22 -18.14
CA PRO A 8 0.06 -14.35 -16.77
C PRO A 8 0.83 -13.50 -15.74
N SER A 9 2.16 -13.41 -15.84
CA SER A 9 2.97 -12.54 -14.95
C SER A 9 2.57 -11.07 -15.08
N LEU A 10 2.26 -10.63 -16.31
CA LEU A 10 1.84 -9.27 -16.61
C LEU A 10 0.45 -8.97 -16.02
N LEU A 11 -0.48 -9.94 -16.13
CA LEU A 11 -1.78 -9.86 -15.46
C LEU A 11 -1.62 -9.81 -13.93
N GLY A 12 -0.69 -10.59 -13.37
CA GLY A 12 -0.35 -10.54 -11.95
C GLY A 12 0.14 -9.15 -11.52
N PHE A 13 0.99 -8.52 -12.33
CA PHE A 13 1.48 -7.16 -12.08
C PHE A 13 0.36 -6.10 -12.12
N VAL A 14 -0.53 -6.18 -13.11
CA VAL A 14 -1.70 -5.28 -13.18
C VAL A 14 -2.63 -5.49 -11.99
N SER A 15 -2.87 -6.75 -11.61
CA SER A 15 -3.69 -7.10 -10.44
C SER A 15 -3.08 -6.54 -9.14
N LEU A 16 -1.77 -6.68 -8.98
CA LEU A 16 -1.00 -6.12 -7.86
C LEU A 16 -1.17 -4.61 -7.77
N ALA A 17 -1.13 -3.88 -8.90
CA ALA A 17 -1.31 -2.42 -8.89
C ALA A 17 -2.64 -2.02 -8.23
N GLY A 18 -3.72 -2.77 -8.50
CA GLY A 18 -5.02 -2.54 -7.85
C GLY A 18 -4.98 -2.74 -6.34
N ILE A 19 -4.29 -3.79 -5.86
CA ILE A 19 -4.12 -4.07 -4.43
C ILE A 19 -3.36 -2.91 -3.75
N VAL A 20 -2.25 -2.48 -4.35
CA VAL A 20 -1.41 -1.40 -3.83
C VAL A 20 -2.14 -0.06 -3.78
N VAL A 21 -2.92 0.25 -4.83
CA VAL A 21 -3.74 1.47 -4.88
C VAL A 21 -4.80 1.44 -3.79
N ASN A 22 -5.47 0.30 -3.57
CA ASN A 22 -6.46 0.15 -2.50
C ASN A 22 -5.85 0.42 -1.11
N ASP A 23 -4.69 -0.17 -0.82
CA ASP A 23 -3.99 0.05 0.46
C ASP A 23 -3.57 1.51 0.64
N SER A 24 -3.10 2.15 -0.45
CA SER A 24 -2.67 3.55 -0.44
C SER A 24 -3.85 4.51 -0.24
N ILE A 25 -4.98 4.28 -0.89
CA ILE A 25 -6.20 5.11 -0.72
C ILE A 25 -6.65 5.08 0.73
N LEU A 26 -6.69 3.89 1.34
CA LEU A 26 -7.13 3.74 2.72
C LEU A 26 -6.21 4.46 3.71
N LEU A 27 -4.90 4.42 3.48
CA LEU A 27 -3.93 5.14 4.28
C LEU A 27 -4.11 6.65 4.16
N VAL A 28 -4.23 7.16 2.92
CA VAL A 28 -4.49 8.58 2.63
C VAL A 28 -5.76 9.08 3.32
N GLU A 29 -6.83 8.30 3.33
CA GLU A 29 -8.08 8.65 4.02
C GLU A 29 -7.87 8.79 5.53
N PHE A 30 -7.07 7.91 6.14
CA PHE A 30 -6.72 7.99 7.57
C PHE A 30 -5.87 9.22 7.88
N VAL A 31 -4.92 9.57 7.00
CA VAL A 31 -4.17 10.82 7.13
C VAL A 31 -5.12 12.01 7.11
N LYS A 32 -6.03 12.07 6.12
CA LYS A 32 -7.02 13.16 6.02
C LYS A 32 -7.92 13.25 7.24
N GLN A 33 -8.36 12.11 7.78
CA GLN A 33 -9.15 12.07 8.99
C GLN A 33 -8.42 12.72 10.17
N HIS A 34 -7.15 12.37 10.41
CA HIS A 34 -6.35 12.97 11.48
C HIS A 34 -6.02 14.45 11.24
N ILE A 35 -5.84 14.86 9.99
CA ILE A 35 -5.70 16.29 9.65
C ILE A 35 -6.99 17.05 10.02
N ASN A 36 -8.17 16.48 9.74
CA ASN A 36 -9.47 17.06 10.11
C ASN A 36 -9.69 17.10 11.63
N GLU A 37 -9.05 16.19 12.38
CA GLU A 37 -9.01 16.21 13.85
C GLU A 37 -8.03 17.27 14.41
N GLY A 38 -7.32 18.01 13.54
CA GLY A 38 -6.45 19.13 13.89
C GLY A 38 -4.96 18.79 14.02
N MET A 39 -4.54 17.57 13.65
CA MET A 39 -3.12 17.19 13.64
C MET A 39 -2.39 17.79 12.44
N THR A 40 -1.09 18.12 12.60
CA THR A 40 -0.25 18.53 11.46
C THR A 40 -0.15 17.42 10.40
N PRO A 41 0.02 17.73 9.10
CA PRO A 41 0.07 16.70 8.06
C PRO A 41 1.15 15.65 8.33
N HIS A 42 2.33 16.07 8.78
CA HIS A 42 3.39 15.16 9.23
C HIS A 42 2.94 14.25 10.40
N GLN A 43 2.33 14.82 11.46
CA GLN A 43 1.89 14.03 12.62
C GLN A 43 0.77 13.06 12.25
N ALA A 44 -0.19 13.53 11.45
CA ALA A 44 -1.28 12.73 10.93
C ALA A 44 -0.77 11.56 10.07
N ALA A 45 0.20 11.81 9.20
CA ALA A 45 0.79 10.79 8.33
C ALA A 45 1.56 9.73 9.13
N ALA A 46 2.39 10.14 10.09
CA ALA A 46 3.11 9.22 10.95
C ALA A 46 2.17 8.34 11.79
N LYS A 47 1.13 8.96 12.38
CA LYS A 47 0.13 8.25 13.18
C LYS A 47 -0.70 7.28 12.35
N ALA A 48 -1.24 7.74 11.21
CA ALA A 48 -2.02 6.91 10.29
C ALA A 48 -1.21 5.70 9.80
N SER A 49 0.06 5.88 9.44
CA SER A 49 0.91 4.77 9.01
C SER A 49 1.14 3.75 10.12
N GLY A 50 1.32 4.19 11.38
CA GLY A 50 1.43 3.28 12.52
C GLY A 50 0.15 2.46 12.77
N GLU A 51 -1.01 3.11 12.70
CA GLU A 51 -2.31 2.43 12.87
C GLU A 51 -2.61 1.45 11.73
N ARG A 52 -2.23 1.81 10.51
CA ARG A 52 -2.46 0.99 9.31
C ARG A 52 -1.41 -0.08 9.08
N PHE A 53 -0.24 0.01 9.69
CA PHE A 53 0.81 -1.00 9.59
C PHE A 53 0.26 -2.42 9.80
N ARG A 54 -0.51 -2.63 10.89
CA ARG A 54 -1.09 -3.94 11.22
C ARG A 54 -2.08 -4.43 10.16
N ALA A 55 -2.92 -3.53 9.65
CA ALA A 55 -3.93 -3.86 8.65
C ALA A 55 -3.28 -4.23 7.31
N VAL A 56 -2.32 -3.43 6.82
CA VAL A 56 -1.63 -3.70 5.55
C VAL A 56 -0.84 -5.00 5.64
N VAL A 57 -0.09 -5.23 6.73
CA VAL A 57 0.65 -6.49 6.93
C VAL A 57 -0.29 -7.70 6.92
N LEU A 58 -1.48 -7.59 7.53
CA LEU A 58 -2.46 -8.69 7.54
C LEU A 58 -3.01 -8.99 6.14
N THR A 59 -3.35 -7.97 5.35
CA THR A 59 -3.82 -8.12 3.97
C THR A 59 -2.74 -8.76 3.09
N SER A 60 -1.50 -8.29 3.22
CA SER A 60 -0.35 -8.84 2.51
C SER A 60 -0.13 -10.30 2.86
N LEU A 61 -0.12 -10.62 4.16
CA LEU A 61 0.04 -11.99 4.64
C LEU A 61 -1.10 -12.89 4.15
N THR A 62 -2.34 -12.42 4.21
CA THR A 62 -3.52 -13.17 3.72
C THR A 62 -3.38 -13.50 2.24
N THR A 63 -2.89 -12.55 1.43
CA THR A 63 -2.68 -12.77 -0.01
C THR A 63 -1.56 -13.78 -0.26
N ILE A 64 -0.45 -13.66 0.47
CA ILE A 64 0.67 -14.61 0.37
C ILE A 64 0.20 -16.02 0.73
N VAL A 65 -0.46 -16.17 1.88
CA VAL A 65 -0.98 -17.46 2.34
C VAL A 65 -2.02 -18.02 1.37
N GLY A 66 -2.92 -17.18 0.84
CA GLY A 66 -3.93 -17.59 -0.14
C GLY A 66 -3.33 -18.08 -1.46
N LEU A 67 -2.22 -17.49 -1.90
CA LEU A 67 -1.52 -17.89 -3.13
C LEU A 67 -0.46 -18.99 -2.89
N THR A 68 -0.11 -19.26 -1.64
CA THR A 68 0.92 -20.26 -1.29
C THR A 68 0.59 -21.66 -1.84
N PRO A 69 -0.64 -22.22 -1.70
CA PRO A 69 -0.97 -23.52 -2.27
C PRO A 69 -0.76 -23.58 -3.79
N LEU A 70 -1.11 -22.50 -4.50
CA LEU A 70 -0.95 -22.40 -5.95
C LEU A 70 0.53 -22.41 -6.37
N LEU A 71 1.42 -21.83 -5.54
CA LEU A 71 2.86 -21.83 -5.80
C LEU A 71 3.51 -23.22 -5.63
N PHE A 72 2.89 -24.11 -4.84
CA PHE A 72 3.37 -25.48 -4.62
C PHE A 72 2.70 -26.53 -5.52
N GLU A 73 1.71 -26.12 -6.31
CA GLU A 73 0.98 -27.01 -7.21
C GLU A 73 1.86 -27.39 -8.42
N GLN A 74 1.87 -28.68 -8.78
CA GLN A 74 2.74 -29.21 -9.84
C GLN A 74 2.01 -29.51 -11.14
N SER A 75 0.67 -29.42 -11.15
CA SER A 75 -0.12 -29.68 -12.36
C SER A 75 0.26 -28.77 -13.54
N PRO A 76 0.28 -29.27 -14.79
CA PRO A 76 0.62 -28.48 -15.97
C PRO A 76 -0.26 -27.24 -16.16
N GLN A 77 -1.54 -27.33 -15.77
CA GLN A 77 -2.49 -26.23 -15.81
C GLN A 77 -2.12 -25.14 -14.78
N ALA A 78 -1.66 -25.52 -13.58
CA ALA A 78 -1.22 -24.58 -12.56
C ALA A 78 0.09 -23.89 -12.94
N GLN A 79 0.99 -24.53 -13.69
CA GLN A 79 2.25 -23.92 -14.11
C GLN A 79 2.08 -22.61 -14.90
N ILE A 80 0.96 -22.44 -15.61
CA ILE A 80 0.61 -21.19 -16.31
C ILE A 80 0.29 -20.06 -15.31
N LEU A 81 -0.24 -20.40 -14.13
CA LEU A 81 -0.63 -19.47 -13.07
C LEU A 81 0.50 -19.17 -12.08
N ILE A 82 1.54 -20.01 -12.01
CA ILE A 82 2.68 -19.81 -11.10
C ILE A 82 3.37 -18.45 -11.32
N PRO A 83 3.68 -18.00 -12.56
CA PRO A 83 4.26 -16.67 -12.79
C PRO A 83 3.35 -15.51 -12.35
N LEU A 84 2.03 -15.68 -12.48
CA LEU A 84 1.04 -14.71 -12.01
C LEU A 84 1.08 -14.58 -10.49
N ALA A 85 1.00 -15.71 -9.79
CA ALA A 85 1.00 -15.74 -8.33
C ALA A 85 2.32 -15.22 -7.76
N THR A 86 3.44 -15.59 -8.39
CA THR A 86 4.78 -15.13 -8.00
C THR A 86 4.91 -13.62 -8.11
N SER A 87 4.43 -13.03 -9.22
CA SER A 87 4.45 -11.58 -9.44
C SER A 87 3.68 -10.84 -8.32
N ILE A 88 2.51 -11.33 -7.93
CA ILE A 88 1.69 -10.74 -6.87
C ILE A 88 2.39 -10.87 -5.51
N VAL A 89 2.88 -12.05 -5.14
CA VAL A 89 3.49 -12.30 -3.83
C VAL A 89 4.74 -11.45 -3.62
N PHE A 90 5.67 -11.46 -4.56
CA PHE A 90 6.88 -10.61 -4.47
C PHE A 90 6.53 -9.13 -4.54
N GLY A 91 5.57 -8.79 -5.39
CA GLY A 91 5.08 -7.43 -5.56
C GLY A 91 4.49 -6.85 -4.28
N ILE A 92 3.60 -7.58 -3.61
CA ILE A 92 2.96 -7.17 -2.35
C ILE A 92 4.00 -7.00 -1.24
N LEU A 93 4.96 -7.92 -1.13
CA LEU A 93 6.02 -7.83 -0.12
C LEU A 93 6.82 -6.54 -0.28
N SER A 94 7.21 -6.20 -1.51
CA SER A 94 7.95 -4.98 -1.79
C SER A 94 7.09 -3.72 -1.66
N SER A 95 5.85 -3.76 -2.16
CA SER A 95 4.97 -2.59 -2.20
C SER A 95 4.44 -2.22 -0.82
N THR A 96 4.18 -3.19 0.05
CA THR A 96 3.75 -2.95 1.44
C THR A 96 4.74 -2.04 2.17
N LEU A 97 6.03 -2.36 2.04
CA LEU A 97 7.10 -1.52 2.60
C LEU A 97 7.11 -0.15 1.93
N LEU A 98 7.08 -0.11 0.59
CA LEU A 98 7.08 1.17 -0.12
C LEU A 98 5.91 2.07 0.29
N VAL A 99 4.67 1.59 0.34
CA VAL A 99 3.50 2.40 0.70
C VAL A 99 3.64 2.97 2.12
N LEU A 100 4.06 2.15 3.09
CA LEU A 100 4.20 2.57 4.48
C LEU A 100 5.28 3.64 4.69
N PHE A 101 6.35 3.65 3.88
CA PHE A 101 7.42 4.65 3.94
C PHE A 101 7.14 5.86 3.03
N VAL A 102 6.72 5.63 1.79
CA VAL A 102 6.55 6.66 0.76
C VAL A 102 5.40 7.60 1.11
N VAL A 103 4.29 7.10 1.66
CA VAL A 103 3.15 7.97 1.99
C VAL A 103 3.51 9.01 3.07
N PRO A 104 4.10 8.66 4.23
CA PRO A 104 4.57 9.66 5.20
C PRO A 104 5.57 10.65 4.61
N CYS A 105 6.53 10.15 3.81
CA CYS A 105 7.54 11.01 3.19
C CYS A 105 6.88 12.00 2.21
N LEU A 106 5.93 11.54 1.41
CA LEU A 106 5.22 12.39 0.44
C LEU A 106 4.40 13.46 1.16
N TYR A 107 3.72 13.13 2.25
CA TYR A 107 2.99 14.11 3.05
C TYR A 107 3.91 15.16 3.69
N THR A 108 5.08 14.74 4.17
CA THR A 108 6.08 15.68 4.71
C THR A 108 6.59 16.63 3.63
N ILE A 109 6.92 16.13 2.44
CA ILE A 109 7.35 16.96 1.30
C ILE A 109 6.24 17.93 0.87
N LEU A 110 4.98 17.48 0.82
CA LEU A 110 3.85 18.32 0.47
C LEU A 110 3.56 19.42 1.50
N GLU A 111 3.85 19.15 2.77
CA GLU A 111 3.82 20.15 3.85
C GLU A 111 4.93 21.19 3.66
N ASP A 112 6.18 20.76 3.39
CA ASP A 112 7.30 21.66 3.13
C ASP A 112 7.08 22.56 1.90
N LEU A 113 6.39 22.05 0.88
CA LEU A 113 6.02 22.80 -0.32
C LEU A 113 4.84 23.77 -0.09
N GLY A 114 4.22 23.76 1.08
CA GLY A 114 3.09 24.63 1.42
C GLY A 114 1.79 24.32 0.67
N VAL A 115 1.71 23.15 0.00
CA VAL A 115 0.54 22.71 -0.78
C VAL A 115 -0.54 22.17 0.16
N VAL A 116 -0.14 21.58 1.29
CA VAL A 116 -1.05 21.05 2.32
C VAL A 116 -1.09 22.05 3.48
N GLN A 117 -1.96 23.05 3.37
CA GLN A 117 -2.19 23.99 4.47
C GLN A 117 -3.27 23.47 5.42
N ILE A 118 -2.91 23.31 6.69
CA ILE A 118 -3.91 23.23 7.74
C ILE A 118 -4.63 24.56 7.79
N LYS A 119 -5.94 24.52 7.52
CA LYS A 119 -6.83 25.64 7.75
C LYS A 119 -6.86 25.90 9.26
N ASN A 120 -5.92 26.73 9.71
CA ASN A 120 -5.77 27.11 11.09
C ASN A 120 -6.95 28.02 11.45
N ASN A 121 -8.10 27.44 11.82
CA ASN A 121 -9.32 28.17 12.14
C ASN A 121 -9.27 28.73 13.57
N SER A 122 -8.15 29.33 13.94
CA SER A 122 -7.87 29.96 15.23
C SER A 122 -8.01 31.50 15.20
N SER A 123 -8.73 32.05 14.20
CA SER A 123 -9.02 33.48 14.09
C SER A 123 -10.45 33.90 14.51
N LEU A 124 -11.22 33.05 15.20
CA LEU A 124 -12.57 33.39 15.69
C LEU A 124 -12.67 33.65 17.20
N LEU A 125 -11.57 33.72 17.95
CA LEU A 125 -11.59 33.97 19.39
C LEU A 125 -10.55 34.98 19.90
N LYS A 126 -10.20 36.01 19.12
CA LYS A 126 -9.64 37.25 19.65
C LYS A 126 -10.14 38.46 18.87
#